data_AF-A0A6J6K025-F1
#
_entry.id   AF-A0A6J6K025-F1
#
_cell.length_a   1.000
_cell.length_b   1.000
_cell.length_c   1.000
_cell.angle_alpha   90.00
_cell.angle_beta   90.00
_cell.angle_gamma   90.00
#
_symmetry.space_group_name_H-M   'P 1'
#
loop_
_entity.id
_entity.type
_entity.pdbx_description
1 polymer ?
#
loop_
_entity_poly.entity_id
_entity_poly.type
_entity_poly.pdbx_seq_one_letter_code
_entity_poly.pdbx_strand_id
1 'polypeptide(L)'
;MKGFYERPVDGQVRGGGRVTELVARPLLTMCFPELGEIVQPLSGEYGGRRNVLEQLPFVEGYGVDIAMLIDIVNRFGAETIAQVDLGERIHRNRPLHELSPMAAQVMQAAMRRIQPGLVPDSFMLSPPDLEAHEISYAERPALATIESYRQLHPRLAD
;
A
#
# COMPACT_ATOMS: atom_id res chain seq x y z
N MET A 1 -6.23 -11.70 -3.44
CA MET A 1 -5.80 -12.34 -2.18
C MET A 1 -4.64 -11.57 -1.59
N LYS A 2 -4.66 -11.33 -0.28
CA LYS A 2 -3.60 -10.68 0.50
C LYS A 2 -2.93 -11.72 1.39
N GLY A 3 -1.63 -11.95 1.20
CA GLY A 3 -0.86 -12.80 2.09
C GLY A 3 -0.60 -12.12 3.44
N PHE A 4 -0.64 -12.89 4.51
CA PHE A 4 -0.12 -12.51 5.82
C PHE A 4 0.70 -13.68 6.41
N TYR A 5 1.53 -13.39 7.40
CA TYR A 5 2.39 -14.37 8.05
C TYR A 5 2.82 -13.84 9.41
N GLU A 6 3.19 -14.74 10.32
CA GLU A 6 3.78 -14.36 11.59
C GLU A 6 5.19 -13.77 11.40
N ARG A 7 5.51 -12.76 12.22
CA ARG A 7 6.80 -12.05 12.19
C ARG A 7 7.46 -12.11 13.57
N PRO A 8 8.03 -13.27 13.95
CA PRO A 8 8.69 -13.41 15.24
C PRO A 8 9.95 -12.54 15.29
N VAL A 9 10.13 -11.80 16.39
CA VAL A 9 11.34 -11.04 16.73
C VAL A 9 11.71 -11.38 18.17
N ASP A 10 12.92 -11.92 18.40
CA ASP A 10 13.44 -12.24 19.73
C ASP A 10 12.45 -13.04 20.63
N GLY A 11 11.69 -13.96 20.03
CA GLY A 11 10.68 -14.78 20.74
C GLY A 11 9.33 -14.08 20.98
N GLN A 12 9.16 -12.83 20.54
CA GLN A 12 7.88 -12.12 20.52
C GLN A 12 7.24 -12.18 19.12
N VAL A 13 5.98 -12.61 19.07
CA VAL A 13 5.21 -12.88 17.84
C VAL A 13 4.95 -11.62 16.97
N ARG A 14 5.28 -10.40 17.44
CA ARG A 14 4.84 -9.12 16.85
C ARG A 14 5.92 -8.02 16.70
N GLY A 15 7.17 -8.34 16.39
CA GLY A 15 8.20 -7.28 16.24
C GLY A 15 8.38 -6.71 14.82
N GLY A 16 7.80 -7.35 13.79
CA GLY A 16 7.82 -6.86 12.41
C GLY A 16 6.63 -5.95 12.09
N GLY A 17 6.76 -5.09 11.06
CA GLY A 17 5.63 -4.31 10.56
C GLY A 17 5.29 -3.01 11.31
N ARG A 18 6.28 -2.33 11.91
CA ARG A 18 6.08 -1.02 12.58
C ARG A 18 5.26 -0.01 11.75
N VAL A 19 5.53 0.13 10.45
CA VAL A 19 4.74 1.02 9.57
C VAL A 19 3.30 0.51 9.40
N THR A 20 3.10 -0.81 9.37
CA THR A 20 1.78 -1.42 9.36
C THR A 20 1.00 -1.07 10.62
N GLU A 21 1.59 -1.26 11.81
CA GLU A 21 0.88 -1.09 13.08
C GLU A 21 0.74 0.37 13.52
N LEU A 22 1.70 1.24 13.19
CA LEU A 22 1.70 2.63 13.65
C LEU A 22 1.15 3.63 12.63
N VAL A 23 1.03 3.25 11.36
CA VAL A 23 0.57 4.14 10.28
C VAL A 23 -0.60 3.54 9.52
N ALA A 24 -0.40 2.41 8.83
CA ALA A 24 -1.43 1.87 7.95
C ALA A 24 -2.69 1.44 8.70
N ARG A 25 -2.57 0.63 9.76
CA ARG A 25 -3.73 0.11 10.50
C ARG A 25 -4.54 1.23 11.16
N PRO A 26 -3.94 2.20 11.88
CA PRO A 26 -4.70 3.32 12.43
C PRO A 26 -5.41 4.15 11.35
N LEU A 27 -4.73 4.48 10.23
CA LEU A 27 -5.33 5.24 9.14
C LEU A 27 -6.48 4.49 8.46
N LEU A 28 -6.29 3.22 8.12
CA LEU A 28 -7.34 2.39 7.51
C LEU A 28 -8.54 2.25 8.44
N THR A 29 -8.32 1.94 9.72
CA THR A 29 -9.43 1.79 10.68
C THR A 29 -10.24 3.09 10.83
N MET A 30 -9.57 4.26 10.75
CA MET A 30 -10.21 5.56 10.93
C MET A 30 -10.93 6.06 9.67
N CYS A 31 -10.35 5.83 8.49
CA CYS A 31 -10.80 6.47 7.24
C CYS A 31 -11.41 5.50 6.23
N PHE A 32 -11.13 4.21 6.34
CA PHE A 32 -11.59 3.14 5.45
C PHE A 32 -11.95 1.90 6.30
N PRO A 33 -12.96 1.98 7.18
CA PRO A 33 -13.19 0.99 8.24
C PRO A 33 -13.37 -0.43 7.72
N GLU A 34 -13.88 -0.62 6.51
CA GLU A 34 -13.98 -1.92 5.82
C GLU A 34 -12.62 -2.59 5.53
N LEU A 35 -11.51 -1.86 5.62
CA LEU A 35 -10.13 -2.37 5.53
C LEU A 35 -9.50 -2.61 6.92
N GLY A 36 -10.19 -2.30 8.02
CA GLY A 36 -9.65 -2.42 9.38
C GLY A 36 -9.25 -3.84 9.79
N GLU A 37 -9.90 -4.85 9.20
CA GLU A 37 -9.64 -6.27 9.45
C GLU A 37 -8.51 -6.86 8.59
N ILE A 38 -7.90 -6.07 7.71
CA ILE A 38 -6.75 -6.54 6.94
C ILE A 38 -5.55 -6.76 7.89
N VAL A 39 -5.06 -8.00 7.93
CA VAL A 39 -4.03 -8.46 8.86
C VAL A 39 -2.68 -7.81 8.54
N GLN A 40 -2.27 -7.79 7.26
CA GLN A 40 -1.03 -7.15 6.81
C GLN A 40 -1.26 -6.29 5.55
N PRO A 41 -1.79 -5.06 5.71
CA PRO A 41 -2.13 -4.20 4.57
C PRO A 41 -0.92 -3.84 3.70
N LEU A 42 0.30 -3.85 4.25
CA LEU A 42 1.54 -3.49 3.55
C LEU A 42 2.44 -4.70 3.23
N SER A 43 1.90 -5.93 3.20
CA SER A 43 2.71 -7.08 2.75
C SER A 43 2.89 -7.01 1.23
N GLY A 44 4.08 -7.33 0.72
CA GLY A 44 4.32 -7.44 -0.72
C GLY A 44 3.77 -8.74 -1.35
N GLU A 45 3.24 -9.64 -0.52
CA GLU A 45 2.71 -10.93 -0.94
C GLU A 45 1.21 -10.77 -1.20
N TYR A 46 0.84 -10.72 -2.47
CA TYR A 46 -0.54 -10.68 -2.91
C TYR A 46 -0.67 -11.21 -4.34
N GLY A 47 -1.90 -11.53 -4.70
CA GLY A 47 -2.28 -11.91 -6.06
C GLY A 47 -3.63 -11.33 -6.40
N GLY A 48 -3.79 -10.81 -7.61
CA GLY A 48 -5.04 -10.24 -8.10
C GLY A 48 -5.37 -10.78 -9.47
N ARG A 49 -6.66 -10.76 -9.83
CA ARG A 49 -7.07 -11.05 -11.21
C ARG A 49 -6.61 -9.89 -12.08
N ARG A 50 -6.08 -10.18 -13.27
CA ARG A 50 -5.67 -9.17 -14.25
C ARG A 50 -6.78 -8.15 -14.49
N ASN A 51 -8.01 -8.63 -14.70
CA ASN A 51 -9.15 -7.76 -14.98
C ASN A 51 -9.50 -6.79 -13.85
N VAL A 52 -9.07 -7.04 -12.62
CA VAL A 52 -9.19 -6.08 -11.51
C VAL A 52 -8.01 -5.11 -11.54
N LEU A 53 -6.79 -5.64 -11.56
CA LEU A 53 -5.56 -4.85 -11.44
C LEU A 53 -5.36 -3.87 -12.60
N GLU A 54 -5.70 -4.25 -13.83
CA GLU A 54 -5.51 -3.38 -15.00
C GLU A 54 -6.41 -2.15 -14.98
N GLN A 55 -7.47 -2.16 -14.17
CA GLN A 55 -8.38 -1.03 -14.03
C GLN A 55 -7.93 -0.02 -12.96
N LEU A 56 -6.91 -0.33 -12.17
CA LEU A 56 -6.43 0.50 -11.06
C LEU A 56 -5.18 1.30 -11.45
N PRO A 57 -5.03 2.54 -10.97
CA PRO A 57 -3.74 3.22 -11.01
C PRO A 57 -2.77 2.56 -10.01
N PHE A 58 -1.47 2.79 -10.21
CA PHE A 58 -0.42 2.29 -9.32
C PHE A 58 0.44 3.44 -8.81
N VAL A 59 0.38 3.70 -7.50
CA VAL A 59 1.28 4.63 -6.82
C VAL A 59 2.71 4.07 -6.86
N GLU A 60 3.69 4.92 -7.13
CA GLU A 60 5.10 4.53 -7.08
C GLU A 60 5.63 4.42 -5.65
N GLY A 61 6.61 3.53 -5.44
CA GLY A 61 7.26 3.37 -4.14
C GLY A 61 6.39 2.66 -3.10
N TYR A 62 6.58 3.00 -1.83
CA TYR A 62 6.01 2.27 -0.70
C TYR A 62 4.51 2.53 -0.47
N GLY A 63 3.92 3.53 -1.14
CA GLY A 63 2.49 3.82 -1.08
C GLY A 63 1.62 2.85 -1.88
N VAL A 64 2.22 2.00 -2.72
CA VAL A 64 1.51 1.14 -3.67
C VAL A 64 0.49 0.21 -3.00
N ASP A 65 0.86 -0.45 -1.91
CA ASP A 65 0.01 -1.48 -1.30
C ASP A 65 -1.24 -0.89 -0.64
N ILE A 66 -1.08 0.22 0.10
CA ILE A 66 -2.20 0.89 0.77
C ILE A 66 -3.15 1.55 -0.24
N ALA A 67 -2.59 2.21 -1.27
CA ALA A 67 -3.40 2.82 -2.31
C ALA A 67 -4.19 1.76 -3.09
N MET A 68 -3.55 0.66 -3.47
CA MET A 68 -4.20 -0.43 -4.16
C MET A 68 -5.33 -1.05 -3.34
N LEU A 69 -5.15 -1.26 -2.02
CA LEU A 69 -6.22 -1.76 -1.16
C LEU A 69 -7.43 -0.81 -1.14
N ILE A 70 -7.18 0.49 -0.96
CA ILE A 70 -8.22 1.52 -0.96
C ILE A 70 -8.93 1.56 -2.33
N ASP A 71 -8.17 1.52 -3.42
CA ASP A 71 -8.71 1.58 -4.78
C ASP A 71 -9.53 0.33 -5.14
N ILE A 72 -9.13 -0.85 -4.66
CA ILE A 72 -9.92 -2.08 -4.80
C ILE A 72 -11.25 -1.95 -4.06
N VAL A 73 -11.22 -1.52 -2.80
CA VAL A 73 -12.43 -1.40 -1.97
C VAL A 73 -13.39 -0.37 -2.54
N ASN A 74 -12.89 0.83 -2.87
CA ASN A 74 -13.71 1.90 -3.42
C ASN A 74 -14.41 1.51 -4.71
N ARG A 75 -13.80 0.62 -5.52
CA ARG A 75 -14.34 0.23 -6.83
C ARG A 75 -15.12 -1.07 -6.82
N PHE A 76 -14.71 -2.04 -6.02
CA PHE A 76 -15.18 -3.42 -6.08
C PHE A 76 -15.73 -3.96 -4.76
N GLY A 77 -15.61 -3.23 -3.65
CA GLY A 77 -16.06 -3.67 -2.33
C GLY A 77 -15.03 -4.55 -1.60
N ALA A 78 -15.07 -4.50 -0.26
CA ALA A 78 -14.14 -5.21 0.62
C ALA A 78 -14.32 -6.75 0.56
N GLU A 79 -15.51 -7.24 0.22
CA GLU A 79 -15.82 -8.65 0.03
C GLU A 79 -15.00 -9.32 -1.08
N THR A 80 -14.39 -8.53 -1.96
CA THR A 80 -13.51 -9.04 -3.03
C THR A 80 -12.11 -9.38 -2.54
N ILE A 81 -11.76 -9.02 -1.30
CA ILE A 81 -10.44 -9.21 -0.72
C ILE A 81 -10.44 -10.43 0.20
N ALA A 82 -9.90 -11.55 -0.30
CA ALA A 82 -9.55 -12.69 0.53
C ALA A 82 -8.15 -12.51 1.18
N GLN A 83 -7.97 -13.00 2.40
CA GLN A 83 -6.68 -13.05 3.10
C GLN A 83 -6.19 -14.50 3.22
N VAL A 84 -4.89 -14.75 3.06
CA VAL A 84 -4.30 -16.09 3.09
C VAL A 84 -3.12 -16.09 4.05
N ASP A 85 -3.15 -17.02 5.00
CA ASP A 85 -2.03 -17.28 5.90
C ASP A 85 -0.93 -18.01 5.14
N LEU A 86 0.28 -17.44 5.16
CA LEU A 86 1.48 -17.98 4.53
C LEU A 86 2.43 -18.62 5.55
N GLY A 87 2.01 -18.76 6.81
CA GLY A 87 2.79 -19.32 7.90
C GLY A 87 3.76 -18.30 8.48
N GLU A 88 5.05 -18.64 8.54
CA GLU A 88 6.09 -17.79 9.12
C GLU A 88 7.00 -17.21 8.05
N ARG A 89 7.41 -15.95 8.26
CA ARG A 89 8.46 -15.34 7.44
C ARG A 89 9.47 -14.59 8.29
N ILE A 90 10.71 -15.03 8.19
CA ILE A 90 11.86 -14.32 8.78
C ILE A 90 12.29 -13.23 7.80
N HIS A 91 12.25 -11.97 8.23
CA HIS A 91 12.78 -10.84 7.46
C HIS A 91 13.79 -10.06 8.29
N ARG A 92 14.76 -9.42 7.63
CA ARG A 92 15.69 -8.51 8.31
C ARG A 92 14.93 -7.27 8.79
N ASN A 93 15.10 -6.91 10.07
CA ASN A 93 14.52 -5.69 10.62
C ASN A 93 15.29 -4.47 10.10
N ARG A 94 14.56 -3.50 9.54
CA ARG A 94 15.11 -2.19 9.16
C ARG A 94 15.25 -1.28 10.38
N PRO A 95 16.30 -0.46 10.49
CA PRO A 95 16.39 0.57 11.53
C PRO A 95 15.27 1.61 11.38
N LEU A 96 14.93 2.34 12.45
CA LEU A 96 13.81 3.30 12.44
C LEU A 96 13.97 4.42 11.39
N HIS A 97 15.20 4.89 11.17
CA HIS A 97 15.47 5.95 10.20
C HIS A 97 15.12 5.54 8.76
N GLU A 98 15.25 4.24 8.42
CA GLU A 98 14.81 3.73 7.12
C GLU A 98 13.28 3.59 7.01
N LEU A 99 12.56 3.51 8.14
CA LEU A 99 11.10 3.39 8.16
C LEU A 99 10.39 4.73 8.05
N SER A 100 11.02 5.84 8.44
CA SER A 100 10.39 7.16 8.43
C SER A 100 10.01 7.60 6.99
N PRO A 101 10.90 7.52 5.98
CA PRO A 101 10.53 7.81 4.59
C PRO A 101 9.45 6.88 4.05
N MET A 102 9.50 5.59 4.40
CA MET A 102 8.47 4.61 4.02
C MET A 102 7.11 4.97 4.61
N ALA A 103 7.06 5.30 5.91
CA ALA A 103 5.85 5.74 6.58
C ALA A 103 5.26 7.00 5.96
N ALA A 104 6.12 7.96 5.59
CA ALA A 104 5.72 9.19 4.91
C ALA A 104 5.07 8.91 3.54
N GLN A 105 5.66 8.04 2.72
CA GLN A 105 5.07 7.64 1.43
C GLN A 105 3.72 6.91 1.59
N VAL A 106 3.62 5.98 2.55
CA VAL A 106 2.36 5.27 2.86
C VAL A 106 1.28 6.25 3.30
N MET A 107 1.62 7.19 4.18
CA MET A 107 0.69 8.20 4.69
C MET A 107 0.26 9.17 3.58
N GLN A 108 1.19 9.65 2.76
CA GLN A 108 0.89 10.53 1.62
C GLN A 108 -0.07 9.85 0.65
N ALA A 109 0.17 8.59 0.29
CA ALA A 109 -0.70 7.83 -0.60
C ALA A 109 -2.12 7.67 -0.04
N ALA A 110 -2.25 7.30 1.24
CA ALA A 110 -3.55 7.20 1.89
C ALA A 110 -4.28 8.55 1.98
N MET A 111 -3.58 9.62 2.38
CA MET A 111 -4.16 10.96 2.49
C MET A 111 -4.70 11.49 1.16
N ARG A 112 -4.02 11.20 0.05
CA ARG A 112 -4.51 11.58 -1.29
C ARG A 112 -5.76 10.81 -1.71
N ARG A 113 -5.98 9.60 -1.18
CA ARG A 113 -7.24 8.84 -1.36
C ARG A 113 -8.35 9.32 -0.44
N ILE A 114 -8.02 9.76 0.78
CA ILE A 114 -8.98 10.37 1.71
C ILE A 114 -9.55 11.66 1.11
N GLN A 115 -8.67 12.54 0.64
CA GLN A 115 -9.07 13.79 0.00
C GLN A 115 -8.00 14.20 -1.03
N PRO A 116 -8.35 14.23 -2.32
CA PRO A 116 -7.48 14.77 -3.35
C PRO A 116 -7.05 16.21 -3.02
N GLY A 117 -5.75 16.48 -3.09
CA GLY A 117 -5.18 17.80 -2.79
C GLY A 117 -4.96 18.11 -1.30
N LEU A 118 -5.25 17.19 -0.38
CA LEU A 118 -5.03 17.38 1.06
C LEU A 118 -3.54 17.52 1.43
N VAL A 119 -2.66 16.83 0.70
CA VAL A 119 -1.21 16.82 0.90
C VAL A 119 -0.49 17.21 -0.38
N PRO A 120 0.70 17.83 -0.30
CA PRO A 120 1.46 18.25 -1.48
C PRO A 120 1.95 17.05 -2.29
N ASP A 121 2.35 17.32 -3.55
CA ASP A 121 2.94 16.32 -4.45
C ASP A 121 4.34 15.89 -3.99
N SER A 122 5.14 16.82 -3.46
CA SER A 122 6.38 16.48 -2.76
C SER A 122 6.62 17.32 -1.52
N PHE A 123 7.43 16.80 -0.60
CA PHE A 123 7.89 17.50 0.60
C PHE A 123 9.22 16.93 1.10
N MET A 124 9.98 17.75 1.83
CA MET A 124 11.21 17.32 2.49
C MET A 124 10.92 16.75 3.87
N LEU A 125 11.33 15.52 4.12
CA LEU A 125 11.35 14.88 5.42
C LEU A 125 12.75 15.04 6.03
N SER A 126 12.86 15.84 7.08
CA SER A 126 14.15 16.19 7.72
C SER A 126 14.15 15.74 9.19
N PRO A 127 14.53 14.48 9.48
CA PRO A 127 14.68 14.04 10.87
C PRO A 127 15.89 14.71 11.53
N PRO A 128 15.90 14.90 12.86
CA PRO A 128 17.09 15.34 13.58
C PRO A 128 18.27 14.40 13.32
N ASP A 129 19.46 14.98 13.13
CA ASP A 129 20.73 14.27 12.95
C ASP A 129 20.80 13.29 11.78
N LEU A 130 19.88 13.43 10.80
CA LEU A 130 19.82 12.62 9.58
C LEU A 130 19.70 13.50 8.34
N GLU A 131 20.10 12.95 7.19
CA GLU A 131 19.95 13.63 5.91
C GLU A 131 18.47 13.83 5.58
N ALA A 132 18.16 14.98 4.98
CA ALA A 132 16.81 15.26 4.51
C ALA A 132 16.49 14.40 3.28
N HIS A 133 15.31 13.79 3.28
CA HIS A 133 14.84 12.97 2.17
C HIS A 133 13.64 13.64 1.50
N GLU A 134 13.68 13.85 0.19
CA GLU A 134 12.49 14.24 -0.55
C GLU A 134 11.53 13.06 -0.66
N ILE A 135 10.28 13.29 -0.29
CA ILE A 135 9.17 12.38 -0.50
C ILE A 135 8.35 12.93 -1.66
N SER A 136 8.31 12.20 -2.77
CA SER A 136 7.60 12.61 -3.99
C SER A 136 6.53 11.60 -4.35
N TYR A 137 5.35 12.10 -4.67
CA TYR A 137 4.22 11.32 -5.14
C TYR A 137 4.28 11.19 -6.66
N ALA A 138 4.22 9.95 -7.14
CA ALA A 138 4.03 9.65 -8.54
C ALA A 138 3.05 8.49 -8.68
N GLU A 139 2.30 8.48 -9.77
CA GLU A 139 1.28 7.48 -10.04
C GLU A 139 1.29 7.10 -11.51
N ARG A 140 1.22 5.80 -11.78
CA ARG A 140 1.04 5.25 -13.11
C ARG A 140 -0.45 5.10 -13.38
N PRO A 141 -0.93 5.48 -14.58
CA PRO A 141 -2.33 5.35 -14.93
C PRO A 141 -2.73 3.86 -14.97
N ALA A 142 -4.02 3.61 -14.85
CA ALA A 142 -4.56 2.26 -15.05
C ALA A 142 -4.17 1.73 -16.43
N LEU A 143 -3.68 0.48 -16.49
CA LEU A 143 -3.26 -0.14 -17.75
C LEU A 143 -4.39 -0.12 -18.79
N ALA A 144 -5.64 -0.33 -18.36
CA ALA A 144 -6.81 -0.26 -19.22
C ALA A 144 -7.01 1.11 -19.91
N THR A 145 -6.42 2.19 -19.40
CA THR A 145 -6.47 3.51 -20.05
C THR A 145 -5.34 3.74 -21.06
N ILE A 146 -4.29 2.90 -21.05
CA ILE A 146 -3.16 3.02 -21.95
C ILE A 146 -3.53 2.44 -23.32
N GLU A 147 -3.42 3.25 -24.37
CA GLU A 147 -3.81 2.87 -25.74
C GLU A 147 -3.09 1.61 -26.24
N SER A 148 -1.76 1.56 -26.09
CA SER A 148 -0.97 0.39 -26.50
C SER A 148 -1.34 -0.89 -25.74
N TYR A 149 -1.79 -0.77 -24.48
CA TYR A 149 -2.28 -1.92 -23.70
C TYR A 149 -3.63 -2.41 -24.24
N ARG A 150 -4.57 -1.49 -24.52
CA ARG A 150 -5.89 -1.84 -25.09
C ARG A 150 -5.77 -2.51 -26.46
N GLN A 151 -4.84 -2.06 -27.31
CA GLN A 151 -4.59 -2.69 -28.62
C GLN A 151 -4.13 -4.15 -28.50
N LEU A 152 -3.35 -4.48 -27.46
CA LEU A 152 -2.91 -5.85 -27.17
C LEU A 152 -4.01 -6.70 -26.50
N HIS A 153 -5.03 -6.06 -25.93
CA HIS A 153 -6.10 -6.71 -25.16
C HIS A 153 -7.51 -6.20 -25.58
N PRO A 154 -8.01 -6.58 -26.77
CA PRO A 154 -9.21 -5.98 -27.37
C PRO A 154 -10.51 -6.19 -26.59
N ARG A 155 -10.57 -7.15 -25.65
CA ARG A 155 -11.76 -7.41 -24.81
C ARG A 155 -12.09 -6.27 -23.83
N LEU A 156 -11.30 -5.19 -23.82
CA LEU A 156 -11.44 -4.01 -22.95
C LEU A 156 -11.85 -2.75 -23.74
N ALA A 157 -12.11 -2.86 -25.03
CA ALA A 157 -12.46 -1.72 -25.89
C ALA A 157 -13.97 -1.39 -25.92
N ASP A 158 -14.79 -2.19 -25.24
CA ASP A 158 -16.25 -2.09 -25.18
C ASP A 158 -16.74 -1.62 -23.80
#